data_AF-A0A1F3V5G1-F1
#
_entry.id   AF-A0A1F3V5G1-F1
#
_cell.length_a   1.000
_cell.length_b   1.000
_cell.length_c   1.000
_cell.angle_alpha   90.00
_cell.angle_beta   90.00
_cell.angle_gamma   90.00
#
_symmetry.space_group_name_H-M   'P 1'
#
loop_
_entity.id
_entity.type
_entity.pdbx_description
1 polymer ?
#
loop_
_entity_poly.entity_id
_entity_poly.type
_entity_poly.pdbx_seq_one_letter_code
_entity_poly.pdbx_strand_id
1 'polypeptide(L)'
;MLHCGFTKEVFLVVALQKLYTNKSLEEREIWDLKQRGEKFMSKRNKVVKTTPESDALKRIREKSELSLRKLADKMEISFARAHQMESGREDVTSDYISKFLKALNLTLADWNYHLEKSRGRPSCSDLRIRDECVEIIYMLEPSKLEMVYAMLNIL
;
A
#
# COMPACT_ATOMS: atom_id res chain seq x y z
N MET A 1 -8.60 -65.94 -0.29
CA MET A 1 -7.96 -65.07 -1.30
C MET A 1 -8.49 -63.66 -1.12
N LEU A 2 -7.71 -62.77 -0.52
CA LEU A 2 -8.08 -61.36 -0.33
C LEU A 2 -7.53 -60.56 -1.52
N HIS A 3 -8.41 -60.13 -2.43
CA HIS A 3 -8.03 -59.20 -3.49
C HIS A 3 -7.80 -57.81 -2.90
N CYS A 4 -6.54 -57.38 -2.92
CA CYS A 4 -6.09 -56.05 -2.54
C CYS A 4 -6.69 -55.01 -3.52
N GLY A 5 -7.79 -54.38 -3.11
CA GLY A 5 -8.42 -53.28 -3.84
C GLY A 5 -7.70 -51.96 -3.57
N PHE A 6 -6.57 -51.73 -4.23
CA PHE A 6 -6.04 -50.37 -4.36
C PHE A 6 -6.91 -49.63 -5.38
N THR A 7 -7.94 -48.95 -4.91
CA THR A 7 -8.82 -48.14 -5.76
C THR A 7 -8.01 -46.99 -6.36
N LYS A 8 -8.30 -46.65 -7.63
CA LYS A 8 -7.62 -45.59 -8.39
C LYS A 8 -7.59 -44.24 -7.64
N GLU A 9 -8.54 -44.03 -6.73
CA GLU A 9 -8.66 -42.85 -5.87
C GLU A 9 -7.48 -42.70 -4.91
N VAL A 10 -7.01 -43.78 -4.26
CA VAL A 10 -5.87 -43.73 -3.33
C VAL A 10 -4.59 -43.33 -4.07
N PHE A 11 -4.43 -43.83 -5.30
CA PHE A 11 -3.27 -43.50 -6.14
C PHE A 11 -3.29 -42.02 -6.57
N LEU A 12 -4.46 -41.49 -6.89
CA LEU A 12 -4.62 -40.07 -7.23
C LEU A 12 -4.28 -39.16 -6.04
N VAL A 13 -4.77 -39.49 -4.84
CA VAL A 13 -4.52 -38.69 -3.63
C VAL A 13 -3.02 -38.67 -3.29
N VAL A 14 -2.35 -39.81 -3.34
CA VAL A 14 -0.89 -39.89 -3.08
C VAL A 14 -0.08 -39.16 -4.15
N ALA A 15 -0.48 -39.23 -5.42
CA ALA A 15 0.19 -38.50 -6.51
C ALA A 15 0.00 -36.99 -6.37
N LEU A 16 -1.20 -36.52 -6.02
CA LEU A 16 -1.50 -35.11 -5.77
C LEU A 16 -0.72 -34.58 -4.56
N GLN A 17 -0.62 -35.36 -3.47
CA GLN A 17 0.13 -34.98 -2.27
C GLN A 17 1.62 -34.75 -2.60
N LYS A 18 2.24 -35.67 -3.38
CA LYS A 18 3.63 -35.54 -3.82
C LYS A 18 3.87 -34.33 -4.72
N LEU A 19 2.92 -34.03 -5.60
CA LEU A 19 2.99 -32.85 -6.47
C LEU A 19 2.79 -31.54 -5.70
N TYR A 20 2.02 -31.55 -4.62
CA TYR A 20 1.81 -30.39 -3.75
C TYR A 20 3.02 -30.11 -2.85
N THR A 21 3.66 -31.14 -2.29
CA THR A 21 4.83 -30.98 -1.41
C THR A 21 6.07 -30.44 -2.12
N ASN A 22 6.19 -30.62 -3.44
CA ASN A 22 7.32 -30.12 -4.23
C ASN A 22 7.15 -28.67 -4.73
N LYS A 23 5.98 -28.05 -4.50
CA LYS A 23 5.72 -26.65 -4.88
C LYS A 23 6.24 -25.66 -3.85
N SER A 24 6.69 -24.50 -4.31
CA SER A 24 7.00 -23.33 -3.48
C SER A 24 5.74 -22.80 -2.78
N LEU A 25 5.91 -21.99 -1.72
CA LEU A 25 4.79 -21.42 -0.96
C LEU A 25 3.82 -20.62 -1.84
N GLU A 26 4.32 -19.80 -2.77
CA GLU A 26 3.48 -19.07 -3.73
C GLU A 26 2.70 -20.02 -4.65
N GLU A 27 3.31 -21.11 -5.11
CA GLU A 27 2.64 -22.09 -6.00
C GLU A 27 1.57 -22.93 -5.29
N ARG A 28 1.74 -23.19 -3.99
CA ARG A 28 0.73 -23.87 -3.15
C ARG A 28 -0.47 -22.97 -2.93
N GLU A 29 -0.24 -21.70 -2.58
CA GLU A 29 -1.28 -20.69 -2.38
C GLU A 29 -2.12 -20.48 -3.65
N ILE A 30 -1.47 -20.40 -4.82
CA ILE A 30 -2.14 -20.31 -6.13
C ILE A 30 -3.00 -21.57 -6.40
N TRP A 31 -2.51 -22.76 -6.05
CA TRP A 31 -3.26 -24.00 -6.25
C TRP A 31 -4.49 -24.08 -5.34
N ASP A 32 -4.36 -23.71 -4.07
CA ASP A 32 -5.46 -23.69 -3.10
C ASP A 32 -6.54 -22.64 -3.43
N LEU A 33 -6.14 -21.49 -3.97
CA LEU A 33 -7.09 -20.46 -4.45
C LEU A 33 -7.85 -20.93 -5.70
N LYS A 34 -7.17 -21.64 -6.60
CA LYS A 34 -7.79 -22.21 -7.80
C LYS A 34 -8.83 -23.29 -7.46
N GLN A 35 -8.61 -24.08 -6.41
CA GLN A 35 -9.59 -25.06 -5.90
C GLN A 35 -10.82 -24.38 -5.30
N ARG A 36 -10.67 -23.19 -4.70
CA ARG A 36 -11.77 -22.39 -4.13
C ARG A 36 -12.52 -21.51 -5.14
N GLY A 37 -12.12 -21.52 -6.41
CA GLY A 37 -12.70 -20.65 -7.45
C GLY A 37 -12.36 -19.17 -7.28
N GLU A 38 -11.42 -18.83 -6.40
CA GLU A 38 -10.99 -17.46 -6.14
C GLU A 38 -9.94 -17.02 -7.19
N LYS A 39 -10.10 -15.82 -7.74
CA LYS A 39 -9.10 -15.25 -8.68
C LYS A 39 -7.87 -14.81 -7.89
N PHE A 40 -6.71 -15.42 -8.17
CA PHE A 40 -5.42 -14.90 -7.70
C PHE A 40 -5.17 -13.53 -8.33
N MET A 41 -5.31 -12.48 -7.52
CA MET A 41 -4.96 -11.14 -7.92
C MET A 41 -3.43 -11.03 -7.99
N SER A 42 -2.88 -10.80 -9.18
CA SER A 42 -1.45 -10.49 -9.27
C SER A 42 -1.13 -9.27 -8.40
N LYS A 43 0.06 -9.23 -7.78
CA LYS A 43 0.55 -8.08 -6.99
C LYS A 43 0.36 -6.74 -7.72
N ARG A 44 0.33 -6.73 -9.07
CA ARG A 44 0.11 -5.55 -9.91
C ARG A 44 -1.31 -4.97 -9.85
N ASN A 45 -2.34 -5.79 -9.56
CA ASN A 45 -3.74 -5.35 -9.55
C ASN A 45 -4.30 -5.11 -8.14
N LYS A 46 -3.48 -5.20 -7.10
CA LYS A 46 -3.91 -4.91 -5.73
C LYS A 46 -4.26 -3.42 -5.62
N VAL A 47 -5.48 -3.12 -5.18
CA VAL A 47 -5.88 -1.75 -4.82
C VAL A 47 -4.97 -1.28 -3.69
N VAL A 48 -4.16 -0.27 -3.97
CA VAL A 48 -3.22 0.31 -3.01
C VAL A 48 -4.00 1.28 -2.15
N LYS A 49 -4.05 1.01 -0.85
CA LYS A 49 -4.60 1.96 0.12
C LYS A 49 -3.43 2.59 0.88
N THR A 50 -3.29 3.89 0.74
CA THR A 50 -2.32 4.67 1.51
C THR A 50 -2.64 4.52 3.00
N THR A 51 -1.69 4.05 3.79
CA THR A 51 -1.81 3.97 5.25
C THR A 51 -1.38 5.29 5.90
N PRO A 52 -1.82 5.61 7.13
CA PRO A 52 -1.35 6.79 7.86
C PRO A 52 0.18 6.87 7.98
N GLU A 53 0.84 5.72 8.12
CA GLU A 53 2.31 5.63 8.20
C GLU A 53 2.96 6.01 6.87
N SER A 54 2.47 5.49 5.75
CA SER A 54 2.97 5.84 4.41
C SER A 54 2.80 7.33 4.10
N ASP A 55 1.67 7.92 4.48
CA ASP A 55 1.40 9.35 4.34
C ASP A 55 2.29 10.19 5.28
N ALA A 56 2.50 9.75 6.52
CA ALA A 56 3.41 10.41 7.46
C ALA A 56 4.86 10.44 6.94
N LEU A 57 5.37 9.32 6.42
CA LEU A 57 6.70 9.24 5.79
C LEU A 57 6.83 10.27 4.67
N LYS A 58 5.87 10.27 3.74
CA LYS A 58 5.84 11.18 2.60
C LYS A 58 5.86 12.64 3.03
N ARG A 59 5.01 13.02 3.99
CA ARG A 59 4.94 14.39 4.52
C ARG A 59 6.22 14.82 5.22
N ILE A 60 6.80 13.96 6.04
CA ILE A 60 8.05 14.26 6.74
C ILE A 60 9.17 14.49 5.71
N ARG A 61 9.26 13.64 4.68
CA ARG A 61 10.23 13.78 3.59
C ARG A 61 10.04 15.11 2.86
N GLU A 62 8.80 15.43 2.47
CA GLU A 62 8.47 16.66 1.72
C GLU A 62 8.74 17.92 2.55
N LYS A 63 8.39 17.91 3.83
CA LYS A 63 8.71 18.99 4.77
C LYS A 63 10.22 19.17 4.98
N SER A 64 11.00 18.11 4.77
CA SER A 64 12.47 18.13 4.80
C SER A 64 13.09 18.45 3.44
N GLU A 65 12.27 18.81 2.43
CA GLU A 65 12.67 19.18 1.07
C GLU A 65 13.51 18.10 0.36
N LEU A 66 13.31 16.84 0.73
CA LEU A 66 14.02 15.71 0.12
C LEU A 66 13.22 15.13 -1.04
N SER A 67 13.88 14.97 -2.19
CA SER A 67 13.35 14.10 -3.23
C SER A 67 13.42 12.64 -2.77
N LEU A 68 12.53 11.80 -3.31
CA LEU A 68 12.51 10.37 -2.97
C LEU A 68 13.82 9.65 -3.33
N ARG A 69 14.53 10.10 -4.39
CA ARG A 69 15.88 9.60 -4.71
C ARG A 69 16.90 9.95 -3.64
N LYS A 70 16.95 11.23 -3.22
CA LYS A 70 17.86 11.67 -2.15
C LYS A 70 17.57 10.97 -0.82
N LEU A 71 16.30 10.68 -0.52
CA LEU A 71 15.94 9.87 0.64
C LEU A 71 16.50 8.46 0.54
N ALA A 72 16.29 7.79 -0.60
CA ALA A 72 16.76 6.43 -0.83
C ALA A 72 18.29 6.34 -0.69
N ASP A 73 19.02 7.32 -1.24
CA ASP A 73 20.47 7.43 -1.11
C ASP A 73 20.88 7.58 0.37
N LYS A 74 20.24 8.48 1.13
CA LYS A 74 20.51 8.68 2.57
C LYS A 74 20.20 7.45 3.43
N MET A 75 19.21 6.66 3.04
CA MET A 75 18.80 5.44 3.74
C MET A 75 19.57 4.20 3.28
N GLU A 76 20.42 4.33 2.25
CA GLU A 76 21.14 3.21 1.62
C GLU A 76 20.19 2.09 1.13
N ILE A 77 19.06 2.48 0.55
CA ILE A 77 18.05 1.56 -0.01
C ILE A 77 17.77 1.86 -1.48
N SER A 78 17.11 0.94 -2.17
CA SER A 78 16.67 1.20 -3.54
C SER A 78 15.56 2.26 -3.58
N PHE A 79 15.57 3.10 -4.61
CA PHE A 79 14.50 4.04 -4.91
C PHE A 79 13.12 3.34 -4.95
N ALA A 80 13.08 2.14 -5.54
CA ALA A 80 11.86 1.35 -5.63
C ALA A 80 11.32 1.02 -4.23
N ARG A 81 12.18 0.62 -3.28
CA ARG A 81 11.77 0.32 -1.90
C ARG A 81 11.22 1.56 -1.19
N ALA A 82 11.90 2.70 -1.30
CA ALA A 82 11.41 3.96 -0.75
C ALA A 82 10.03 4.33 -1.31
N HIS A 83 9.84 4.14 -2.63
CA HIS A 83 8.56 4.37 -3.29
C HIS A 83 7.45 3.43 -2.80
N GLN A 84 7.71 2.11 -2.68
CA GLN A 84 6.69 1.16 -2.20
C GLN A 84 6.20 1.52 -0.79
N MET A 85 7.12 1.98 0.08
CA MET A 85 6.82 2.41 1.44
C MET A 85 5.96 3.67 1.48
N GLU A 86 6.35 4.74 0.77
CA GLU A 86 5.58 6.00 0.77
C GLU A 86 4.26 5.91 -0.02
N SER A 87 4.14 4.96 -0.95
CA SER A 87 2.89 4.74 -1.69
C SER A 87 1.90 3.82 -0.98
N GLY A 88 2.27 3.22 0.15
CA GLY A 88 1.43 2.24 0.87
C GLY A 88 1.25 0.92 0.12
N ARG A 89 2.15 0.60 -0.82
CA ARG A 89 2.15 -0.70 -1.52
C ARG A 89 2.76 -1.82 -0.68
N GLU A 90 3.58 -1.44 0.28
CA GLU A 90 4.16 -2.31 1.30
C GLU A 90 3.90 -1.74 2.69
N ASP A 91 3.79 -2.63 3.68
CA ASP A 91 3.60 -2.23 5.06
C ASP A 91 4.89 -1.60 5.62
N VAL A 92 4.72 -0.45 6.28
CA VAL A 92 5.82 0.30 6.89
C VAL A 92 6.25 -0.40 8.18
N THR A 93 7.45 -0.97 8.18
CA THR A 93 8.00 -1.69 9.34
C THR A 93 8.69 -0.76 10.33
N SER A 94 8.81 -1.18 11.59
CA SER A 94 9.53 -0.43 12.63
C SER A 94 11.02 -0.23 12.31
N ASP A 95 11.67 -1.22 11.67
CA ASP A 95 13.04 -1.10 11.17
C ASP A 95 13.16 0.01 10.11
N TYR A 96 12.19 0.08 9.18
CA TYR A 96 12.16 1.12 8.17
C TYR A 96 11.99 2.50 8.80
N ILE A 97 11.07 2.65 9.75
CA ILE A 97 10.85 3.91 10.49
C ILE A 97 12.15 4.33 11.19
N SER A 98 12.82 3.39 11.87
CA SER A 98 14.06 3.69 12.59
C SER A 98 15.17 4.19 11.64
N LYS A 99 15.35 3.54 10.49
CA LYS A 99 16.31 3.97 9.46
C LYS A 99 15.94 5.33 8.85
N PHE A 100 14.65 5.54 8.58
CA PHE A 100 14.14 6.79 8.04
C PHE A 100 14.41 7.95 9.00
N LEU A 101 14.05 7.82 10.28
CA LEU A 101 14.28 8.85 11.28
C LEU A 101 15.77 9.15 11.46
N LYS A 102 16.61 8.10 11.48
CA LYS A 102 18.08 8.27 11.53
C LYS A 102 18.62 9.04 10.32
N ALA A 103 18.15 8.73 9.11
CA ALA A 103 18.58 9.41 7.87
C ALA A 103 18.20 10.90 7.82
N LEU A 104 17.15 11.29 8.55
CA LEU A 104 16.67 12.67 8.63
C LEU A 104 17.08 13.38 9.94
N ASN A 105 17.81 12.71 10.83
CA ASN A 105 18.13 13.20 12.18
C ASN A 105 16.89 13.61 12.98
N LEU A 106 15.83 12.79 12.90
CA LEU A 106 14.57 12.99 13.61
C LEU A 106 14.41 11.99 14.76
N THR A 107 13.55 12.32 15.71
CA THR A 107 13.24 11.50 16.87
C THR A 107 11.94 10.72 16.69
N LEU A 108 11.71 9.73 17.57
CA LEU A 108 10.43 9.03 17.63
C LEU A 108 9.28 9.95 18.06
N ALA A 109 9.57 11.03 18.80
CA ALA A 109 8.58 12.03 19.15
C ALA A 109 8.10 12.80 17.89
N ASP A 110 9.02 13.15 17.00
CA ASP A 110 8.68 13.75 15.71
C ASP A 110 7.80 12.82 14.88
N TRP A 111 8.15 11.54 14.85
CA TRP A 111 7.34 10.51 14.18
C TRP A 111 5.91 10.47 14.72
N ASN A 112 5.74 10.37 16.03
CA ASN A 112 4.41 10.29 16.65
C ASN A 112 3.57 11.53 16.37
N TYR A 113 4.16 12.72 16.45
CA TYR A 113 3.50 13.98 16.10
C TYR A 113 2.97 13.99 14.66
N HIS A 114 3.78 13.50 13.72
CA HIS A 114 3.41 13.43 12.31
C HIS A 114 2.39 12.33 12.02
N LEU A 115 2.51 11.16 12.67
CA LEU A 115 1.58 10.05 12.53
C LEU A 115 0.18 10.41 13.04
N GLU A 116 0.09 11.07 14.20
CA GLU A 116 -1.18 11.57 14.74
C GLU A 116 -1.85 12.56 13.79
N LYS A 117 -1.08 13.46 13.18
CA LYS A 117 -1.61 14.39 12.17
C LYS A 117 -2.03 13.73 10.87
N SER A 118 -1.46 12.58 10.53
CA SER A 118 -1.87 11.79 9.36
C SER A 118 -3.11 10.95 9.62
N ARG A 119 -3.49 10.71 10.88
CA ARG A 119 -4.76 10.03 11.21
C ARG A 119 -5.94 10.97 10.94
N GLY A 120 -6.79 10.60 9.99
CA GLY A 120 -8.00 11.36 9.64
C GLY A 120 -7.77 12.58 8.74
N ARG A 121 -6.54 12.83 8.27
CA ARG A 121 -6.30 13.83 7.22
C ARG A 121 -6.41 13.20 5.82
N PRO A 122 -6.92 13.96 4.83
CA PRO A 122 -6.79 13.59 3.41
C PRO A 122 -5.31 13.41 3.05
N SER A 123 -5.03 12.44 2.17
CA SER A 123 -3.67 12.13 1.68
C SER A 123 -2.99 13.40 1.15
N CYS A 124 -1.66 13.43 1.12
CA CYS A 124 -0.94 14.56 0.50
C CYS A 124 -1.34 14.81 -0.97
N SER A 125 -1.77 13.78 -1.71
CA SER A 125 -2.39 13.93 -3.05
C SER A 125 -3.67 14.76 -3.01
N ASP A 126 -4.48 14.54 -1.99
CA ASP A 126 -5.79 15.14 -1.82
C ASP A 126 -5.64 16.61 -1.39
N LEU A 127 -4.57 16.94 -0.68
CA LEU A 127 -4.23 18.33 -0.36
C LEU A 127 -3.85 19.14 -1.59
N ARG A 128 -3.10 18.56 -2.54
CA ARG A 128 -2.78 19.26 -3.80
C ARG A 128 -4.04 19.53 -4.62
N ILE A 129 -4.90 18.54 -4.74
CA ILE A 129 -6.21 18.70 -5.40
C ILE A 129 -7.05 19.75 -4.66
N ARG A 130 -7.07 19.72 -3.32
CA ARG A 130 -7.78 20.72 -2.53
C ARG A 130 -7.27 22.12 -2.79
N ASP A 131 -5.96 22.33 -2.78
CA ASP A 131 -5.36 23.65 -2.97
C ASP A 131 -5.60 24.15 -4.41
N GLU A 132 -5.50 23.28 -5.42
CA GLU A 132 -5.90 23.56 -6.81
C GLU A 132 -7.40 23.93 -6.90
N CYS A 133 -8.29 23.18 -6.24
CA CYS A 133 -9.71 23.48 -6.20
C CYS A 133 -10.00 24.83 -5.52
N VAL A 134 -9.28 25.17 -4.45
CA VAL A 134 -9.41 26.43 -3.73
C VAL A 134 -9.03 27.60 -4.64
N GLU A 135 -7.92 27.50 -5.39
CA GLU A 135 -7.53 28.53 -6.36
C GLU A 135 -8.61 28.73 -7.43
N ILE A 136 -9.15 27.64 -7.99
CA ILE A 136 -10.23 27.70 -8.98
C ILE A 136 -11.47 28.39 -8.37
N ILE A 137 -11.85 28.01 -7.15
CA ILE A 137 -13.00 28.58 -6.44
C ILE A 137 -12.83 30.10 -6.25
N TYR A 138 -11.64 30.57 -5.89
CA TYR A 138 -11.36 32.00 -5.74
C TYR A 138 -11.39 32.78 -7.06
N MET A 139 -11.15 32.12 -8.20
CA MET A 139 -11.26 32.75 -9.52
C MET A 139 -12.68 32.73 -10.11
N LEU A 140 -13.62 32.02 -9.49
CA LEU A 140 -14.99 31.95 -9.97
C LEU A 140 -15.77 33.22 -9.64
N GLU A 141 -16.61 33.64 -10.59
CA GLU A 141 -17.58 34.69 -10.37
C GLU A 141 -18.65 34.22 -9.35
N PRO A 142 -19.23 35.15 -8.55
CA PRO A 142 -20.20 34.80 -7.51
C PRO A 142 -21.38 33.95 -8.01
N SER A 143 -21.87 34.22 -9.22
CA SER A 143 -22.98 33.46 -9.84
C SER A 143 -22.64 31.98 -10.10
N LYS A 144 -21.37 31.67 -10.40
CA LYS A 144 -20.88 30.31 -10.61
C LYS A 144 -20.57 29.62 -9.28
N LEU A 145 -20.13 30.38 -8.28
CA LEU A 145 -19.87 29.87 -6.94
C LEU A 145 -21.14 29.33 -6.28
N GLU A 146 -22.26 30.03 -6.42
CA GLU A 146 -23.58 29.58 -5.94
C GLU A 146 -24.00 28.23 -6.55
N MET A 147 -23.73 28.03 -7.85
CA MET A 147 -24.00 26.75 -8.50
C MET A 147 -23.12 25.63 -7.96
N VAL A 148 -21.83 25.88 -7.75
CA VAL A 148 -20.91 24.89 -7.16
C VAL A 148 -21.33 24.53 -5.74
N TYR A 149 -21.72 25.52 -4.92
CA TYR A 149 -22.21 25.30 -3.56
C TYR A 149 -23.49 24.45 -3.53
N ALA A 150 -24.44 24.76 -4.43
CA ALA A 150 -25.65 23.96 -4.57
C ALA A 150 -25.34 22.51 -4.98
N MET A 151 -24.41 22.28 -5.91
CA MET A 151 -24.02 20.94 -6.33
C MET A 151 -23.36 20.12 -5.21
N LEU A 152 -22.49 20.74 -4.41
CA LEU A 152 -21.77 20.05 -3.33
C LEU A 152 -22.68 19.68 -2.14
N ASN A 153 -23.77 20.41 -1.92
CA ASN A 153 -24.73 20.14 -0.83
C ASN A 153 -25.84 19.15 -1.20
N ILE A 154 -25.90 18.68 -2.45
CA ILE A 154 -26.86 17.67 -2.90
C ILE A 154 -26.31 16.24 -2.74
N LEU A 155 -25.00 16.08 -2.55
CA LEU A 155 -24.30 14.82 -2.30
C LEU A 155 -24.26 14.48 -0.79
#